data_AF-A0AB39BAJ7-F1
#
_entry.id   AF-A0AB39BAJ7-F1
#
_cell.length_a   1.000
_cell.length_b   1.000
_cell.length_c   1.000
_cell.angle_alpha   90.00
_cell.angle_beta   90.00
_cell.angle_gamma   90.00
#
_symmetry.space_group_name_H-M   'P 1'
#
loop_
_entity.id
_entity.type
_entity.pdbx_description
1 polymer ?
#
loop_
_entity_poly.entity_id
_entity_poly.type
_entity_poly.pdbx_seq_one_letter_code
_entity_poly.pdbx_strand_id
1 'polypeptide(L)'
;MNRQAVVFAFTGVSLFLPTVLASPLPERIEAIEHRTAKCFSPPPSINCEVSAVVRTGDQLILANDKPVPGKGGRSLFTVNLKGDDLSGNPTYLRGDTLKDADKYEALTTSLDGRYVIASTAFNKDVAAMSTIVYWPVGESSAAKALAAYADAPKPTPLREQISSAIGSPYYQIEGITIAPSQAAKLDSTDGQLMLGIRKHGKSSKEDFRFDFLLLSADVKFTGGTLVLQSPFKKVRIDVPEDYGDELGLSGIEYDRYNKDRLYAVTSLEKERKDAAGNVVGSEIGGFLWVLPFADGKPGNPVRVTRQDGTALKFSNKPEGVEVLDNKQILVVHDDDRVEVETSDTGIKRGDSEFGYSVITFPQSGP
;
A
#
# COMPACT_ATOMS: atom_id res chain seq x y z
N MET A 1 6.14 -60.64 -55.62
CA MET A 1 6.14 -60.09 -54.24
C MET A 1 6.74 -58.70 -54.29
N ASN A 2 5.93 -57.65 -54.28
CA ASN A 2 6.39 -56.26 -54.24
C ASN A 2 5.53 -55.52 -53.21
N ARG A 3 6.11 -55.17 -52.06
CA ARG A 3 5.44 -54.40 -51.01
C ARG A 3 5.73 -52.93 -51.24
N GLN A 4 4.69 -52.15 -51.57
CA GLN A 4 4.74 -50.70 -51.50
C GLN A 4 4.60 -50.27 -50.03
N ALA A 5 5.55 -49.47 -49.55
CA ALA A 5 5.46 -48.79 -48.26
C ALA A 5 4.72 -47.47 -48.46
N VAL A 6 3.60 -47.29 -47.76
CA VAL A 6 2.90 -46.01 -47.66
C VAL A 6 3.56 -45.22 -46.53
N VAL A 7 4.20 -44.10 -46.88
CA VAL A 7 4.73 -43.13 -45.92
C VAL A 7 3.62 -42.12 -45.63
N PHE A 8 3.10 -42.11 -44.39
CA PHE A 8 2.24 -41.03 -43.91
C PHE A 8 3.13 -39.88 -43.41
N ALA A 9 3.09 -38.74 -44.10
CA ALA A 9 3.63 -37.49 -43.60
C ALA A 9 2.65 -36.91 -42.57
N PHE A 10 3.03 -36.91 -41.29
CA PHE A 10 2.36 -36.11 -40.26
C PHE A 10 2.82 -34.66 -40.43
N THR A 11 1.97 -33.83 -41.03
CA THR A 11 2.08 -32.37 -40.95
C THR A 11 1.78 -31.96 -39.52
N GLY A 12 2.82 -31.50 -38.81
CA GLY A 12 2.68 -30.89 -37.50
C GLY A 12 1.84 -29.62 -37.59
N VAL A 13 0.62 -29.67 -37.05
CA VAL A 13 -0.19 -28.50 -36.79
C VAL A 13 0.43 -27.81 -35.56
N SER A 14 1.19 -26.74 -35.79
CA SER A 14 1.55 -25.82 -34.70
C SER A 14 0.27 -25.16 -34.21
N LEU A 15 -0.25 -25.67 -33.09
CA LEU A 15 -1.27 -24.98 -32.31
C LEU A 15 -0.64 -23.70 -31.75
N PHE A 16 -0.87 -22.58 -32.43
CA PHE A 16 -0.75 -21.27 -31.82
C PHE A 16 -1.78 -21.21 -30.69
N LEU A 17 -1.32 -21.43 -29.45
CA LEU A 17 -2.09 -21.05 -28.28
C LEU A 17 -2.32 -19.54 -28.39
N PRO A 18 -3.58 -19.06 -28.36
CA PRO A 18 -3.81 -17.63 -28.30
C PRO A 18 -3.13 -17.12 -27.04
N THR A 19 -2.18 -16.20 -27.22
CA THR A 19 -1.74 -15.31 -26.15
C THR A 19 -3.01 -14.71 -25.56
N VAL A 20 -3.33 -15.04 -24.32
CA VAL A 20 -4.38 -14.39 -23.55
C VAL A 20 -4.05 -12.91 -23.60
N LEU A 21 -4.79 -12.15 -24.41
CA LEU A 21 -4.69 -10.70 -24.42
C LEU A 21 -5.09 -10.28 -23.00
N ALA A 22 -4.14 -9.71 -22.26
CA ALA A 22 -4.43 -9.15 -20.94
C ALA A 22 -5.65 -8.22 -21.10
N SER A 23 -6.68 -8.45 -20.28
CA SER A 23 -7.84 -7.57 -20.27
C SER A 23 -7.36 -6.13 -20.11
N PRO A 24 -7.96 -5.15 -20.83
CA PRO A 24 -7.57 -3.75 -20.68
C PRO A 24 -7.66 -3.37 -19.20
N LEU A 25 -6.64 -2.65 -18.71
CA LEU A 25 -6.57 -2.21 -17.32
C LEU A 25 -7.85 -1.45 -16.95
N PRO A 26 -8.37 -1.61 -15.73
CA PRO A 26 -9.54 -0.90 -15.27
C PRO A 26 -9.15 0.56 -14.93
N GLU A 27 -8.85 1.34 -15.95
CA GLU A 27 -8.46 2.76 -15.85
C GLU A 27 -9.66 3.67 -15.55
N ARG A 28 -10.88 3.12 -15.56
CA ARG A 28 -12.13 3.82 -15.35
C ARG A 28 -12.96 3.11 -14.29
N ILE A 29 -13.50 3.89 -13.34
CA ILE A 29 -14.39 3.37 -12.30
C ILE A 29 -15.84 3.31 -12.79
N GLU A 30 -16.59 2.36 -12.25
CA GLU A 30 -18.04 2.29 -12.37
C GLU A 30 -18.70 3.20 -11.34
N ALA A 31 -18.26 3.12 -10.08
CA ALA A 31 -18.82 3.87 -8.97
C ALA A 31 -17.79 4.14 -7.87
N ILE A 32 -18.07 5.16 -7.06
CA ILE A 32 -17.34 5.47 -5.83
C ILE A 32 -18.34 5.85 -4.74
N GLU A 33 -18.11 5.35 -3.53
CA GLU A 33 -18.87 5.69 -2.34
C GLU A 33 -17.93 6.11 -1.22
N HIS A 34 -18.18 7.28 -0.62
CA HIS A 34 -17.45 7.76 0.54
C HIS A 34 -18.23 7.48 1.82
N ARG A 35 -17.58 6.89 2.82
CA ARG A 35 -18.19 6.42 4.06
C ARG A 35 -17.27 6.77 5.24
N THR A 36 -17.76 6.64 6.47
CA THR A 36 -16.97 6.86 7.68
C THR A 36 -17.02 5.64 8.59
N ALA A 37 -15.97 5.45 9.38
CA ALA A 37 -15.90 4.40 10.39
C ALA A 37 -15.15 4.88 11.63
N LYS A 38 -15.43 4.26 12.77
CA LYS A 38 -14.78 4.64 14.05
C LYS A 38 -13.37 4.08 14.13
N CYS A 39 -12.40 4.92 14.48
CA CYS A 39 -11.10 4.44 14.93
C CYS A 39 -11.00 4.36 16.47
N PHE A 40 -11.97 4.92 17.22
CA PHE A 40 -12.01 4.86 18.69
C PHE A 40 -13.43 4.91 19.26
N SER A 41 -13.62 4.22 20.39
CA SER A 41 -14.85 4.13 21.18
C SER A 41 -14.51 3.50 22.55
N PRO A 42 -14.93 4.04 23.72
CA PRO A 42 -15.85 5.17 24.01
C PRO A 42 -15.06 6.49 24.32
N PRO A 43 -15.62 7.59 24.86
CA PRO A 43 -14.97 8.92 24.99
C PRO A 43 -13.57 8.93 25.66
N PRO A 44 -12.74 9.98 25.45
CA PRO A 44 -13.01 11.27 24.76
C PRO A 44 -13.03 11.17 23.23
N SER A 45 -13.47 12.24 22.54
CA SER A 45 -13.22 12.37 21.10
C SER A 45 -11.72 12.45 20.85
N ILE A 46 -11.24 11.68 19.87
CA ILE A 46 -9.87 11.75 19.38
C ILE A 46 -9.85 11.96 17.87
N ASN A 47 -8.71 12.44 17.37
CA ASN A 47 -8.48 12.52 15.95
C ASN A 47 -8.02 11.16 15.40
N CYS A 48 -8.64 10.71 14.31
CA CYS A 48 -8.24 9.49 13.60
C CYS A 48 -7.43 9.87 12.36
N GLU A 49 -6.20 9.37 12.29
CA GLU A 49 -5.25 9.65 11.22
C GLU A 49 -4.86 8.32 10.57
N VAL A 50 -5.87 7.65 9.98
CA VAL A 50 -5.73 6.27 9.50
C VAL A 50 -4.92 6.24 8.21
N SER A 51 -3.69 5.73 8.30
CA SER A 51 -2.71 5.78 7.21
C SER A 51 -2.53 4.47 6.45
N ALA A 52 -2.97 3.33 6.99
CA ALA A 52 -2.91 2.07 6.24
C ALA A 52 -4.03 1.10 6.57
N VAL A 53 -4.26 0.16 5.67
CA VAL A 53 -5.30 -0.86 5.79
C VAL A 53 -4.84 -2.17 5.16
N VAL A 54 -5.24 -3.30 5.73
CA VAL A 54 -5.12 -4.61 5.09
C VAL A 54 -6.28 -5.53 5.48
N ARG A 55 -6.71 -6.40 4.56
CA ARG A 55 -7.75 -7.40 4.83
C ARG A 55 -7.19 -8.70 5.41
N THR A 56 -7.80 -9.19 6.48
CA THR A 56 -7.55 -10.54 7.04
C THR A 56 -8.88 -11.25 7.30
N GLY A 57 -9.33 -12.05 6.33
CA GLY A 57 -10.63 -12.71 6.39
C GLY A 57 -11.79 -11.71 6.33
N ASP A 58 -12.66 -11.73 7.34
CA ASP A 58 -13.82 -10.84 7.47
C ASP A 58 -13.53 -9.59 8.32
N GLN A 59 -12.25 -9.26 8.50
CA GLN A 59 -11.79 -8.07 9.23
C GLN A 59 -10.79 -7.29 8.40
N LEU A 60 -10.75 -5.99 8.65
CA LEU A 60 -9.64 -5.13 8.26
C LEU A 60 -8.77 -4.88 9.49
N ILE A 61 -7.45 -4.90 9.29
CA ILE A 61 -6.47 -4.32 10.20
C ILE A 61 -6.14 -2.93 9.65
N LEU A 62 -6.20 -1.92 10.51
CA LEU A 62 -5.93 -0.53 10.17
C LEU A 62 -4.78 0.01 11.02
N ALA A 63 -3.99 0.88 10.42
CA ALA A 63 -2.93 1.63 11.05
C ALA A 63 -3.32 3.09 11.23
N ASN A 64 -2.80 3.73 12.27
CA ASN A 64 -3.00 5.13 12.57
C ASN A 64 -1.61 5.80 12.72
N ASP A 65 -1.41 6.99 12.10
CA ASP A 65 -0.16 7.77 12.21
C ASP A 65 0.12 8.16 13.67
N LYS A 66 -0.92 8.26 14.51
CA LYS A 66 -0.77 8.52 15.94
C LYS A 66 -1.42 7.42 16.79
N PRO A 67 -0.81 7.06 17.94
CA PRO A 67 -1.43 6.07 18.81
C PRO A 67 -2.73 6.59 19.41
N VAL A 68 -3.64 5.67 19.70
CA VAL A 68 -5.00 5.94 20.16
C VAL A 68 -5.26 5.25 21.51
N PRO A 69 -5.73 5.96 22.57
CA PRO A 69 -5.91 7.40 22.67
C PRO A 69 -4.60 8.12 23.09
N GLY A 70 -3.86 8.66 22.12
CA GLY A 70 -2.64 9.43 22.35
C GLY A 70 -1.44 8.59 22.81
N LYS A 71 -0.46 9.24 23.42
CA LYS A 71 0.81 8.63 23.85
C LYS A 71 0.57 7.43 24.78
N GLY A 72 1.16 6.28 24.45
CA GLY A 72 0.95 5.01 25.17
C GLY A 72 -0.30 4.24 24.73
N GLY A 73 -1.10 4.81 23.82
CA GLY A 73 -2.16 4.12 23.09
C GLY A 73 -1.64 3.14 22.05
N ARG A 74 -2.53 2.65 21.19
CA ARG A 74 -2.22 1.68 20.13
C ARG A 74 -2.46 2.31 18.76
N SER A 75 -1.54 2.07 17.83
CA SER A 75 -1.61 2.59 16.46
C SER A 75 -2.13 1.54 15.46
N LEU A 76 -2.49 0.35 15.94
CA LEU A 76 -3.05 -0.74 15.12
C LEU A 76 -4.36 -1.22 15.75
N PHE A 77 -5.40 -1.36 14.93
CA PHE A 77 -6.71 -1.84 15.36
C PHE A 77 -7.41 -2.63 14.26
N THR A 78 -8.39 -3.46 14.64
CA THR A 78 -9.27 -4.15 13.69
C THR A 78 -10.67 -3.59 13.69
N VAL A 79 -11.34 -3.67 12.54
CA VAL A 79 -12.77 -3.41 12.36
C VAL A 79 -13.34 -4.55 11.51
N ASN A 80 -14.61 -4.92 11.74
CA ASN A 80 -15.25 -5.97 10.95
C ASN A 80 -15.64 -5.42 9.57
N LEU A 81 -15.42 -6.24 8.54
CA LEU A 81 -15.82 -5.99 7.17
C LEU A 81 -17.06 -6.84 6.86
N LYS A 82 -18.18 -6.21 6.50
CA LYS A 82 -19.41 -6.89 6.10
C LYS A 82 -19.81 -6.44 4.70
N GLY A 83 -19.47 -7.26 3.69
CA GLY A 83 -19.50 -6.79 2.31
C GLY A 83 -18.37 -5.80 2.09
N ASP A 84 -18.72 -4.56 1.72
CA ASP A 84 -17.80 -3.43 1.58
C ASP A 84 -17.94 -2.41 2.74
N ASP A 85 -18.78 -2.70 3.73
CA ASP A 85 -19.03 -1.84 4.90
C ASP A 85 -18.15 -2.18 6.10
N LEU A 86 -17.62 -1.14 6.74
CA LEU A 86 -16.92 -1.24 8.01
C LEU A 86 -17.89 -1.05 9.16
N SER A 87 -17.95 -2.02 10.08
CA SER A 87 -18.92 -2.00 11.17
C SER A 87 -18.35 -2.48 12.50
N GLY A 88 -19.00 -2.06 13.59
CA GLY A 88 -18.64 -2.41 14.95
C GLY A 88 -17.65 -1.45 15.61
N ASN A 89 -17.21 -1.80 16.82
CA ASN A 89 -16.20 -1.04 17.55
C ASN A 89 -14.80 -1.54 17.20
N PRO A 90 -13.80 -0.64 17.14
CA PRO A 90 -12.42 -1.01 16.87
C PRO A 90 -11.83 -1.88 17.99
N THR A 91 -11.01 -2.87 17.63
CA THR A 91 -10.27 -3.71 18.59
C THR A 91 -8.77 -3.52 18.41
N TYR A 92 -8.08 -3.01 19.43
CA TYR A 92 -6.65 -2.68 19.31
C TYR A 92 -5.74 -3.90 19.43
N LEU A 93 -4.76 -3.98 18.53
CA LEU A 93 -3.75 -5.04 18.52
C LEU A 93 -2.79 -4.86 19.71
N ARG A 94 -2.30 -5.99 20.21
CA ARG A 94 -1.34 -6.06 21.32
C ARG A 94 -0.09 -6.82 20.89
N GLY A 95 1.03 -6.51 21.51
CA GLY A 95 2.30 -7.17 21.28
C GLY A 95 3.44 -6.29 21.76
N ASP A 96 4.51 -6.90 22.25
CA ASP A 96 5.66 -6.15 22.75
C ASP A 96 6.37 -5.43 21.61
N THR A 97 6.70 -6.13 20.52
CA THR A 97 7.29 -5.51 19.32
C THR A 97 6.40 -4.42 18.74
N LEU A 98 5.07 -4.55 18.85
CA LEU A 98 4.13 -3.59 18.27
C LEU A 98 4.00 -2.30 19.10
N LYS A 99 4.27 -2.35 20.41
CA LYS A 99 4.13 -1.21 21.32
C LYS A 99 5.28 -0.20 21.23
N ASP A 100 6.41 -0.63 20.68
CA ASP A 100 7.63 0.17 20.60
C ASP A 100 7.59 1.20 19.46
N ALA A 101 6.63 1.07 18.55
CA ALA A 101 6.38 2.03 17.49
C ALA A 101 5.28 3.03 17.89
N ASP A 102 5.59 4.32 17.73
CA ASP A 102 4.59 5.39 17.89
C ASP A 102 3.56 5.37 16.74
N LYS A 103 3.92 4.80 15.58
CA LYS A 103 3.08 4.82 14.38
C LYS A 103 3.34 3.70 13.40
N TYR A 104 2.33 3.44 12.57
CA TYR A 104 2.40 2.56 11.41
C TYR A 104 1.76 3.26 10.23
N GLU A 105 2.35 3.08 9.06
CA GLU A 105 2.09 3.92 7.88
C GLU A 105 1.86 3.10 6.62
N ALA A 106 2.11 1.79 6.68
CA ALA A 106 1.85 0.89 5.57
C ALA A 106 1.52 -0.50 6.13
N LEU A 107 0.58 -1.20 5.50
CA LEU A 107 0.16 -2.56 5.84
C LEU A 107 -0.01 -3.38 4.56
N THR A 108 0.33 -4.67 4.62
CA THR A 108 0.00 -5.66 3.58
C THR A 108 -0.01 -7.07 4.18
N THR A 109 -0.39 -8.06 3.36
CA THR A 109 -0.34 -9.48 3.71
C THR A 109 0.66 -10.23 2.83
N SER A 110 1.16 -11.37 3.34
CA SER A 110 1.83 -12.35 2.48
C SER A 110 0.86 -12.89 1.42
N LEU A 111 1.38 -13.36 0.27
CA LEU A 111 0.54 -13.87 -0.83
C LEU A 111 -0.36 -15.04 -0.42
N ASP A 112 0.07 -15.83 0.57
CA ASP A 112 -0.70 -16.93 1.14
C ASP A 112 -1.67 -16.50 2.27
N GLY A 113 -1.71 -15.20 2.58
CA GLY A 113 -2.58 -14.63 3.61
C GLY A 113 -2.22 -15.03 5.05
N ARG A 114 -1.06 -15.66 5.29
CA ARG A 114 -0.71 -16.16 6.63
C ARG A 114 -0.02 -15.13 7.52
N TYR A 115 0.56 -14.08 6.95
CA TYR A 115 1.29 -13.05 7.69
C TYR A 115 0.78 -11.66 7.33
N VAL A 116 0.79 -10.78 8.33
CA VAL A 116 0.66 -9.33 8.16
C VAL A 116 2.06 -8.73 8.22
N ILE A 117 2.31 -7.72 7.39
CA ILE A 117 3.58 -7.00 7.31
C ILE A 117 3.26 -5.50 7.39
N ALA A 118 3.99 -4.76 8.22
CA ALA A 118 3.75 -3.34 8.46
C ALA A 118 5.03 -2.51 8.41
N SER A 119 4.91 -1.24 8.01
CA SER A 119 5.96 -0.21 8.05
C SER A 119 5.67 0.83 9.12
N THR A 120 6.70 1.34 9.79
CA THR A 120 6.63 2.49 10.73
C THR A 120 7.17 3.81 10.12
N ALA A 121 7.38 3.86 8.80
CA ALA A 121 7.88 4.99 7.98
C ALA A 121 9.21 5.67 8.37
N PHE A 122 10.03 5.11 9.28
CA PHE A 122 11.36 5.67 9.67
C PHE A 122 11.32 7.18 10.03
N ASN A 123 10.64 7.56 11.12
CA ASN A 123 10.44 8.99 11.43
C ASN A 123 11.48 9.64 12.39
N LYS A 124 12.57 8.99 12.77
CA LYS A 124 13.57 9.60 13.68
C LYS A 124 14.98 9.50 13.10
N ASP A 125 15.75 10.58 13.21
CA ASP A 125 17.18 10.68 12.84
C ASP A 125 18.11 9.81 13.71
N VAL A 126 17.53 8.90 14.51
CA VAL A 126 18.21 8.04 15.46
C VAL A 126 18.03 6.59 15.00
N ALA A 127 18.98 5.73 15.38
CA ALA A 127 19.01 4.29 15.17
C ALA A 127 17.82 3.54 15.81
N ALA A 128 16.60 3.89 15.45
CA ALA A 128 15.41 3.14 15.79
C ALA A 128 15.42 1.81 15.02
N MET A 129 14.80 0.81 15.64
CA MET A 129 14.68 -0.57 15.16
C MET A 129 14.24 -0.67 13.69
N SER A 130 14.43 -1.86 13.10
CA SER A 130 13.88 -2.18 11.78
C SER A 130 12.42 -1.75 11.67
N THR A 131 12.09 -0.99 10.62
CA THR A 131 10.75 -0.42 10.44
C THR A 131 9.75 -1.36 9.85
N ILE A 132 10.22 -2.51 9.36
CA ILE A 132 9.37 -3.54 8.81
C ILE A 132 9.17 -4.57 9.92
N VAL A 133 7.94 -4.69 10.39
CA VAL A 133 7.52 -5.71 11.35
C VAL A 133 6.53 -6.64 10.68
N TYR A 134 6.45 -7.88 11.17
CA TYR A 134 5.53 -8.88 10.64
C TYR A 134 5.07 -9.83 11.74
N TRP A 135 3.87 -10.38 11.60
CA TRP A 135 3.29 -11.36 12.52
C TRP A 135 2.34 -12.31 11.80
N PRO A 136 2.12 -13.53 12.31
CA PRO A 136 1.08 -14.41 11.79
C PRO A 136 -0.31 -13.78 11.96
N VAL A 137 -1.19 -13.91 10.97
CA VAL A 137 -2.57 -13.45 11.06
C VAL A 137 -3.25 -14.03 12.31
N GLY A 138 -3.89 -13.16 13.10
CA GLY A 138 -4.53 -13.53 14.37
C GLY A 138 -3.59 -13.53 15.59
N GLU A 139 -2.27 -13.48 15.42
CA GLU A 139 -1.29 -13.59 16.50
C GLU A 139 -0.37 -12.36 16.61
N SER A 140 -0.96 -11.17 16.76
CA SER A 140 -0.21 -9.90 16.87
C SER A 140 0.83 -9.85 18.01
N SER A 141 0.67 -10.66 19.06
CA SER A 141 1.65 -10.80 20.14
C SER A 141 2.95 -11.50 19.71
N ALA A 142 2.94 -12.24 18.59
CA ALA A 142 4.10 -12.92 18.04
C ALA A 142 4.87 -12.06 17.00
N ALA A 143 4.63 -10.75 16.99
CA ALA A 143 5.28 -9.84 16.05
C ALA A 143 6.80 -9.82 16.18
N LYS A 144 7.46 -9.79 15.02
CA LYS A 144 8.91 -9.76 14.86
C LYS A 144 9.30 -8.60 13.95
N ALA A 145 10.47 -8.02 14.20
CA ALA A 145 11.09 -7.07 13.29
C ALA A 145 11.92 -7.81 12.22
N LEU A 146 11.82 -7.38 10.97
CA LEU A 146 12.64 -7.87 9.87
C LEU A 146 14.11 -7.48 10.11
N ALA A 147 15.03 -8.44 10.05
CA ALA A 147 16.46 -8.20 10.29
C ALA A 147 16.76 -7.53 11.66
N ALA A 148 15.99 -7.88 12.71
CA ALA A 148 16.26 -7.43 14.07
C ALA A 148 17.63 -7.94 14.59
N TYR A 149 18.35 -7.11 15.34
CA TYR A 149 19.53 -7.50 16.11
C TYR A 149 19.15 -7.85 17.55
N ALA A 150 19.88 -8.80 18.15
CA ALA A 150 19.77 -9.09 19.58
C ALA A 150 20.33 -7.94 20.44
N ASP A 151 21.36 -7.24 19.97
CA ASP A 151 22.04 -6.15 20.69
C ASP A 151 22.60 -5.10 19.69
N ALA A 152 21.97 -3.91 19.52
CA ALA A 152 22.65 -2.80 18.83
C ALA A 152 22.05 -1.39 19.04
N PRO A 153 22.91 -0.37 19.27
CA PRO A 153 22.61 1.06 19.17
C PRO A 153 23.05 1.69 17.82
N LYS A 154 22.95 0.96 16.70
CA LYS A 154 23.38 1.41 15.34
C LYS A 154 22.24 1.30 14.31
N PRO A 155 22.24 2.09 13.21
CA PRO A 155 21.32 1.90 12.10
C PRO A 155 21.29 0.43 11.67
N THR A 156 20.10 -0.13 11.45
CA THR A 156 20.00 -1.54 11.03
C THR A 156 20.58 -1.71 9.62
N PRO A 157 21.19 -2.86 9.28
CA PRO A 157 21.64 -3.15 7.91
C PRO A 157 20.52 -3.00 6.88
N LEU A 158 19.26 -3.19 7.30
CA LEU A 158 18.08 -2.91 6.49
C LEU A 158 17.98 -1.43 6.11
N ARG A 159 18.21 -0.50 7.06
CA ARG A 159 18.20 0.94 6.78
C ARG A 159 19.31 1.33 5.81
N GLU A 160 20.53 0.83 6.02
CA GLU A 160 21.66 1.10 5.13
C GLU A 160 21.40 0.58 3.71
N GLN A 161 20.83 -0.63 3.60
CA GLN A 161 20.45 -1.24 2.33
C GLN A 161 19.40 -0.41 1.59
N ILE A 162 18.33 0.02 2.27
CA ILE A 162 17.28 0.85 1.67
C ILE A 162 17.83 2.22 1.28
N SER A 163 18.56 2.89 2.19
CA SER A 163 19.19 4.20 1.92
C SER A 163 20.13 4.14 0.72
N SER A 164 20.94 3.08 0.61
CA SER A 164 21.84 2.86 -0.52
C SER A 164 21.07 2.62 -1.82
N ALA A 165 19.98 1.85 -1.76
CA ALA A 165 19.13 1.59 -2.93
C ALA A 165 18.46 2.87 -3.43
N ILE A 166 18.02 3.77 -2.52
CA ILE A 166 17.41 5.06 -2.87
C ILE A 166 18.47 6.05 -3.37
N GLY A 167 19.67 6.03 -2.77
CA GLY A 167 20.69 7.07 -2.94
C GLY A 167 20.42 8.31 -2.08
N SER A 168 19.75 8.14 -0.94
CA SER A 168 19.42 9.23 -0.01
C SER A 168 19.44 8.75 1.45
N PRO A 169 20.03 9.52 2.39
CA PRO A 169 20.11 9.14 3.80
C PRO A 169 18.77 9.23 4.54
N TYR A 170 17.88 10.09 4.07
CA TYR A 170 16.51 10.23 4.58
C TYR A 170 15.51 9.71 3.57
N TYR A 171 14.51 8.98 4.06
CA TYR A 171 13.38 8.48 3.28
C TYR A 171 12.21 8.12 4.20
N GLN A 172 10.99 8.10 3.65
CA GLN A 172 9.79 7.60 4.30
C GLN A 172 9.15 6.49 3.48
N ILE A 173 8.79 5.40 4.15
CA ILE A 173 8.09 4.25 3.55
C ILE A 173 6.62 4.31 3.99
N GLU A 174 5.75 4.66 3.06
CA GLU A 174 4.30 4.74 3.27
C GLU A 174 3.54 3.76 2.36
N GLY A 175 4.18 3.25 1.30
CA GLY A 175 3.68 2.07 0.57
C GLY A 175 4.34 0.78 1.04
N ILE A 176 3.57 -0.29 1.20
CA ILE A 176 4.09 -1.66 1.33
C ILE A 176 3.14 -2.63 0.65
N THR A 177 3.67 -3.56 -0.15
CA THR A 177 2.87 -4.67 -0.66
C THR A 177 3.74 -5.90 -0.91
N ILE A 178 3.12 -7.10 -0.92
CA ILE A 178 3.76 -8.31 -1.46
C ILE A 178 3.14 -8.62 -2.82
N ALA A 179 3.99 -8.76 -3.83
CA ALA A 179 3.59 -9.22 -5.17
C ALA A 179 4.32 -10.52 -5.55
N PRO A 180 3.86 -11.29 -6.54
CA PRO A 180 4.59 -12.43 -7.05
C PRO A 180 5.98 -12.04 -7.57
N SER A 181 6.99 -12.84 -7.27
CA SER A 181 8.31 -12.71 -7.90
C SER A 181 8.26 -13.10 -9.37
N GLN A 182 9.32 -12.79 -10.10
CA GLN A 182 9.47 -13.23 -11.48
C GLN A 182 9.41 -14.76 -11.59
N ALA A 183 8.92 -15.28 -12.72
CA ALA A 183 8.72 -16.73 -12.95
C ALA A 183 9.95 -17.58 -12.57
N ALA A 184 11.16 -17.13 -12.90
CA ALA A 184 12.41 -17.83 -12.61
C ALA A 184 12.74 -17.98 -11.11
N LYS A 185 11.98 -17.33 -10.22
CA LYS A 185 12.20 -17.31 -8.76
C LYS A 185 11.03 -17.87 -7.95
N LEU A 186 9.95 -18.32 -8.60
CA LEU A 186 8.74 -18.76 -7.88
C LEU A 186 9.01 -19.95 -6.95
N ASP A 187 9.96 -20.83 -7.28
CA ASP A 187 10.31 -21.98 -6.44
C ASP A 187 11.23 -21.63 -5.26
N SER A 188 11.89 -20.47 -5.31
CA SER A 188 12.90 -20.06 -4.31
C SER A 188 12.43 -18.92 -3.41
N THR A 189 11.24 -18.35 -3.66
CA THR A 189 10.71 -17.16 -2.99
C THR A 189 9.22 -17.33 -2.69
N ASP A 190 8.74 -16.66 -1.65
CA ASP A 190 7.30 -16.57 -1.34
C ASP A 190 6.67 -15.27 -1.88
N GLY A 191 7.38 -14.60 -2.80
CA GLY A 191 7.02 -13.31 -3.38
C GLY A 191 8.15 -12.28 -3.27
N GLN A 192 7.85 -11.06 -3.71
CA GLN A 192 8.69 -9.89 -3.55
C GLN A 192 7.99 -8.87 -2.66
N LEU A 193 8.74 -8.37 -1.67
CA LEU A 193 8.36 -7.24 -0.86
C LEU A 193 8.68 -5.95 -1.60
N MET A 194 7.64 -5.16 -1.84
CA MET A 194 7.73 -3.87 -2.52
C MET A 194 7.49 -2.75 -1.52
N LEU A 195 8.40 -1.77 -1.49
CA LEU A 195 8.32 -0.59 -0.64
C LEU A 195 8.03 0.63 -1.50
N GLY A 196 7.01 1.39 -1.12
CA GLY A 196 6.68 2.68 -1.68
C GLY A 196 7.31 3.81 -0.88
N ILE A 197 8.18 4.57 -1.53
CA ILE A 197 8.90 5.69 -0.93
C ILE A 197 8.16 6.98 -1.26
N ARG A 198 7.52 7.57 -0.24
CA ARG A 198 6.76 8.83 -0.38
C ARG A 198 7.66 10.01 -0.64
N LYS A 199 8.72 10.12 0.17
CA LYS A 199 9.66 11.22 0.14
C LYS A 199 11.04 10.76 0.54
N HIS A 200 12.06 11.38 -0.03
CA HIS A 200 13.45 11.10 0.30
C HIS A 200 14.34 12.32 0.01
N GLY A 201 15.53 12.33 0.62
CA GLY A 201 16.47 13.44 0.49
C GLY A 201 17.58 13.40 1.53
N LYS A 202 18.12 14.57 1.88
CA LYS A 202 19.17 14.68 2.90
C LYS A 202 18.63 14.71 4.31
N SER A 203 17.47 15.33 4.54
CA SER A 203 16.85 15.40 5.86
C SER A 203 15.32 15.44 5.81
N SER A 204 14.68 15.26 6.97
CA SER A 204 13.23 15.37 7.13
C SER A 204 12.70 16.80 7.12
N LYS A 205 13.55 17.80 7.37
CA LYS A 205 13.17 19.20 7.57
C LYS A 205 13.37 20.04 6.32
N GLU A 206 14.47 19.81 5.64
CA GLU A 206 14.91 20.54 4.47
C GLU A 206 15.62 19.58 3.49
N ASP A 207 15.58 19.91 2.20
CA ASP A 207 16.24 19.14 1.14
C ASP A 207 15.69 17.70 1.01
N PHE A 208 14.38 17.61 0.81
CA PHE A 208 13.67 16.41 0.38
C PHE A 208 12.77 16.72 -0.81
N ARG A 209 12.35 15.66 -1.51
CA ARG A 209 11.32 15.71 -2.53
C ARG A 209 10.27 14.65 -2.27
N PHE A 210 9.03 14.92 -2.69
CA PHE A 210 8.04 13.88 -2.86
C PHE A 210 8.35 13.06 -4.11
N ASP A 211 8.01 11.77 -4.07
CA ASP A 211 8.28 10.86 -5.19
C ASP A 211 7.25 9.72 -5.25
N PHE A 212 7.19 9.08 -6.42
CA PHE A 212 6.59 7.76 -6.63
C PHE A 212 7.73 6.80 -6.93
N LEU A 213 8.48 6.45 -5.89
CA LEU A 213 9.60 5.53 -6.01
C LEU A 213 9.25 4.19 -5.38
N LEU A 214 9.41 3.11 -6.15
CA LEU A 214 9.30 1.74 -5.63
C LEU A 214 10.67 1.09 -5.48
N LEU A 215 10.84 0.36 -4.38
CA LEU A 215 11.93 -0.59 -4.19
C LEU A 215 11.36 -2.00 -4.11
N SER A 216 12.08 -3.02 -4.59
CA SER A 216 11.69 -4.41 -4.39
C SER A 216 12.84 -5.31 -3.94
N ALA A 217 12.50 -6.30 -3.11
CA ALA A 217 13.39 -7.39 -2.70
C ALA A 217 12.59 -8.70 -2.66
N ASP A 218 13.18 -9.79 -3.15
CA ASP A 218 12.57 -11.12 -3.02
C ASP A 218 12.61 -11.58 -1.56
N VAL A 219 11.58 -12.27 -1.11
CA VAL A 219 11.44 -12.71 0.28
C VAL A 219 11.06 -14.18 0.39
N LYS A 220 11.32 -14.77 1.55
CA LYS A 220 10.90 -16.11 1.92
C LYS A 220 10.58 -16.19 3.42
N PHE A 221 9.52 -16.89 3.78
CA PHE A 221 9.19 -17.27 5.14
C PHE A 221 9.82 -18.64 5.47
N THR A 222 10.86 -18.62 6.31
CA THR A 222 11.52 -19.84 6.79
C THR A 222 11.26 -20.02 8.27
N GLY A 223 10.55 -21.08 8.67
CA GLY A 223 10.23 -21.33 10.08
C GLY A 223 9.47 -20.16 10.74
N GLY A 224 8.58 -19.50 10.01
CA GLY A 224 7.85 -18.32 10.47
C GLY A 224 8.70 -17.08 10.69
N THR A 225 9.83 -16.99 9.99
CA THR A 225 10.70 -15.80 9.94
C THR A 225 10.78 -15.29 8.51
N LEU A 226 10.47 -14.01 8.31
CA LEU A 226 10.62 -13.34 7.02
C LEU A 226 12.10 -13.06 6.74
N VAL A 227 12.60 -13.56 5.61
CA VAL A 227 14.00 -13.46 5.20
C VAL A 227 14.09 -12.86 3.81
N LEU A 228 14.90 -11.80 3.66
CA LEU A 228 15.26 -11.24 2.35
C LEU A 228 16.15 -12.23 1.59
N GLN A 229 15.73 -12.60 0.37
CA GLN A 229 16.49 -13.45 -0.56
C GLN A 229 17.36 -12.61 -1.51
N SER A 230 17.09 -11.32 -1.62
CA SER A 230 17.87 -10.37 -2.41
C SER A 230 17.87 -8.99 -1.75
N PRO A 231 18.85 -8.12 -2.04
CA PRO A 231 18.81 -6.75 -1.56
C PRO A 231 17.73 -5.93 -2.28
N PHE A 232 17.22 -4.90 -1.61
CA PHE A 232 16.32 -3.93 -2.22
C PHE A 232 16.96 -3.27 -3.46
N LYS A 233 16.19 -3.19 -4.53
CA LYS A 233 16.57 -2.51 -5.77
C LYS A 233 15.46 -1.56 -6.20
N LYS A 234 15.83 -0.42 -6.81
CA LYS A 234 14.86 0.46 -7.44
C LYS A 234 14.11 -0.28 -8.53
N VAL A 235 12.80 -0.12 -8.54
CA VAL A 235 11.96 -0.56 -9.65
C VAL A 235 11.83 0.60 -10.61
N ARG A 236 12.11 0.35 -11.89
CA ARG A 236 12.02 1.38 -12.92
C ARG A 236 10.55 1.62 -13.25
N ILE A 237 10.08 2.82 -12.98
CA ILE A 237 8.74 3.31 -13.30
C ILE A 237 8.91 4.72 -13.86
N ASP A 238 8.28 4.99 -14.99
CA ASP A 238 8.17 6.34 -15.53
C ASP A 238 6.80 6.90 -15.11
N VAL A 239 6.83 7.85 -14.17
CA VAL A 239 5.64 8.53 -13.66
C VAL A 239 5.22 9.60 -14.68
N PRO A 240 3.92 9.78 -14.97
CA PRO A 240 3.45 10.81 -15.89
C PRO A 240 3.95 12.22 -15.54
N GLU A 241 4.24 13.05 -16.54
CA GLU A 241 4.77 14.42 -16.35
C GLU A 241 3.81 15.33 -15.55
N ASP A 242 2.51 15.06 -15.60
CA ASP A 242 1.45 15.80 -14.90
C ASP A 242 1.21 15.30 -13.46
N TYR A 243 2.17 14.57 -12.89
CA TYR A 243 2.15 14.10 -11.51
C TYR A 243 2.17 15.26 -10.50
N GLY A 244 3.00 16.28 -10.74
CA GLY A 244 3.14 17.44 -9.86
C GLY A 244 4.08 17.19 -8.68
N ASP A 245 4.94 18.17 -8.39
CA ASP A 245 6.12 18.04 -7.50
C ASP A 245 5.81 17.76 -6.02
N GLU A 246 4.54 17.79 -5.63
CA GLU A 246 4.08 17.67 -4.25
C GLU A 246 3.18 16.44 -4.00
N LEU A 247 2.98 15.59 -5.02
CA LEU A 247 2.37 14.28 -4.80
C LEU A 247 3.42 13.28 -4.32
N GLY A 248 3.16 12.64 -3.19
CA GLY A 248 3.96 11.51 -2.71
C GLY A 248 3.15 10.23 -2.79
N LEU A 249 3.82 9.11 -3.11
CA LEU A 249 3.21 7.79 -2.96
C LEU A 249 2.87 7.54 -1.48
N SER A 250 1.61 7.20 -1.24
CA SER A 250 1.04 7.08 0.10
C SER A 250 0.56 5.67 0.43
N GLY A 251 0.19 4.90 -0.61
CA GLY A 251 -0.18 3.51 -0.45
C GLY A 251 -0.02 2.74 -1.76
N ILE A 252 0.18 1.43 -1.66
CA ILE A 252 0.24 0.53 -2.80
C ILE A 252 -0.25 -0.85 -2.38
N GLU A 253 -1.01 -1.53 -3.22
CA GLU A 253 -1.44 -2.91 -2.98
C GLU A 253 -1.55 -3.71 -4.27
N TYR A 254 -1.05 -4.94 -4.23
CA TYR A 254 -1.17 -5.90 -5.32
C TYR A 254 -2.59 -6.46 -5.40
N ASP A 255 -3.18 -6.48 -6.60
CA ASP A 255 -4.48 -7.06 -6.83
C ASP A 255 -4.39 -8.59 -6.84
N ARG A 256 -4.58 -9.19 -5.65
CA ARG A 256 -4.55 -10.63 -5.45
C ARG A 256 -5.65 -11.39 -6.22
N TYR A 257 -6.72 -10.69 -6.61
CA TYR A 257 -7.88 -11.29 -7.29
C TYR A 257 -7.68 -11.35 -8.80
N ASN A 258 -7.24 -10.25 -9.41
CA ASN A 258 -7.02 -10.18 -10.87
C ASN A 258 -5.57 -10.47 -11.30
N LYS A 259 -4.60 -10.29 -10.38
CA LYS A 259 -3.19 -10.72 -10.49
C LYS A 259 -2.33 -10.03 -11.55
N ASP A 260 -2.86 -9.04 -12.23
CA ASP A 260 -2.28 -8.36 -13.39
C ASP A 260 -2.04 -6.85 -13.13
N ARG A 261 -2.22 -6.39 -11.89
CA ARG A 261 -2.09 -4.98 -11.53
C ARG A 261 -1.74 -4.74 -10.07
N LEU A 262 -1.25 -3.53 -9.79
CA LEU A 262 -1.23 -2.93 -8.47
C LEU A 262 -2.12 -1.69 -8.48
N TYR A 263 -2.75 -1.40 -7.35
CA TYR A 263 -3.36 -0.11 -7.08
C TYR A 263 -2.41 0.71 -6.22
N ALA A 264 -2.35 2.02 -6.46
CA ALA A 264 -1.56 2.92 -5.64
C ALA A 264 -2.32 4.23 -5.42
N VAL A 265 -2.12 4.85 -4.26
CA VAL A 265 -2.64 6.18 -3.97
C VAL A 265 -1.49 7.14 -3.72
N THR A 266 -1.66 8.37 -4.19
CA THR A 266 -0.73 9.46 -3.90
C THR A 266 -1.48 10.58 -3.23
N SER A 267 -0.85 11.25 -2.27
CA SER A 267 -1.44 12.36 -1.54
C SER A 267 -0.55 13.59 -1.55
N LEU A 268 -1.16 14.76 -1.36
CA LEU A 268 -0.49 16.04 -1.15
C LEU A 268 -0.97 16.69 0.13
N GLU A 269 -0.11 17.52 0.71
CA GLU A 269 -0.46 18.48 1.74
C GLU A 269 0.27 19.79 1.43
N LYS A 270 -0.47 20.87 1.20
CA LYS A 270 0.07 22.19 0.86
C LYS A 270 -0.47 23.26 1.79
N GLU A 271 0.35 24.25 2.10
CA GLU A 271 -0.16 25.48 2.71
C GLU A 271 -1.01 26.24 1.68
N ARG A 272 -2.25 26.54 2.06
CA ARG A 272 -3.10 27.46 1.30
C ARG A 272 -2.76 28.88 1.71
N LYS A 273 -2.41 29.73 0.74
CA LYS A 273 -2.07 31.13 0.98
C LYS A 273 -3.14 32.06 0.41
N ASP A 274 -3.44 33.13 1.11
CA ASP A 274 -4.30 34.21 0.59
C ASP A 274 -3.55 35.03 -0.49
N ALA A 275 -4.25 36.01 -1.08
CA ALA A 275 -3.67 36.89 -2.09
C ALA A 275 -2.49 37.75 -1.56
N ALA A 276 -2.36 37.90 -0.24
CA ALA A 276 -1.25 38.60 0.40
C ALA A 276 -0.09 37.65 0.79
N GLY A 277 -0.21 36.35 0.51
CA GLY A 277 0.80 35.35 0.80
C GLY A 277 0.76 34.79 2.23
N ASN A 278 -0.26 35.13 3.03
CA ASN A 278 -0.41 34.59 4.38
C ASN A 278 -1.02 33.19 4.34
N VAL A 279 -0.54 32.29 5.18
CA VAL A 279 -1.14 30.95 5.32
C VAL A 279 -2.53 31.08 5.94
N VAL A 280 -3.55 30.64 5.22
CA VAL A 280 -4.98 30.68 5.63
C VAL A 280 -5.58 29.29 5.82
N GLY A 281 -4.78 28.24 5.61
CA GLY A 281 -5.16 26.86 5.89
C GLY A 281 -4.23 25.87 5.19
N SER A 282 -4.66 24.62 5.13
CA SER A 282 -4.01 23.58 4.33
C SER A 282 -4.94 23.14 3.19
N GLU A 283 -4.35 22.68 2.10
CA GLU A 283 -4.98 21.89 1.04
C GLU A 283 -4.46 20.46 1.17
N ILE A 284 -5.38 19.50 1.23
CA ILE A 284 -5.08 18.07 1.18
C ILE A 284 -5.84 17.43 0.03
N GLY A 285 -5.44 16.22 -0.33
CA GLY A 285 -6.14 15.41 -1.31
C GLY A 285 -5.18 14.46 -2.02
N GLY A 286 -5.65 13.84 -3.09
CA GLY A 286 -4.82 12.88 -3.82
C GLY A 286 -5.50 12.21 -4.99
N PHE A 287 -4.84 11.19 -5.53
CA PHE A 287 -5.29 10.45 -6.71
C PHE A 287 -5.13 8.95 -6.52
N LEU A 288 -5.98 8.19 -7.23
CA LEU A 288 -5.82 6.75 -7.42
C LEU A 288 -5.10 6.45 -8.74
N TRP A 289 -4.21 5.47 -8.69
CA TRP A 289 -3.42 4.99 -9.81
C TRP A 289 -3.55 3.47 -9.94
N VAL A 290 -3.47 2.99 -11.18
CA VAL A 290 -3.30 1.58 -11.50
C VAL A 290 -1.97 1.38 -12.19
N LEU A 291 -1.21 0.38 -11.76
CA LEU A 291 0.05 -0.02 -12.40
C LEU A 291 -0.20 -1.39 -13.02
N PRO A 292 0.03 -1.59 -14.34
CA PRO A 292 0.06 -2.94 -14.89
C PRO A 292 1.12 -3.76 -14.17
N PHE A 293 0.87 -5.05 -13.99
CA PHE A 293 1.80 -5.97 -13.37
C PHE A 293 1.93 -7.23 -14.21
N ALA A 294 3.13 -7.48 -14.72
CA ALA A 294 3.43 -8.64 -15.55
C ALA A 294 4.82 -9.17 -15.23
N ASP A 295 4.98 -10.50 -15.24
CA ASP A 295 6.26 -11.18 -15.05
C ASP A 295 7.05 -10.72 -13.80
N GLY A 296 6.32 -10.46 -12.71
CA GLY A 296 6.90 -9.99 -11.45
C GLY A 296 7.42 -8.56 -11.51
N LYS A 297 6.88 -7.72 -12.39
CA LYS A 297 7.30 -6.32 -12.54
C LYS A 297 6.08 -5.39 -12.68
N PRO A 298 6.03 -4.29 -11.92
CA PRO A 298 5.11 -3.21 -12.22
C PRO A 298 5.54 -2.48 -13.49
N GLY A 299 4.58 -2.00 -14.27
CA GLY A 299 4.78 -1.02 -15.33
C GLY A 299 4.45 0.39 -14.85
N ASN A 300 4.28 1.30 -15.80
CA ASN A 300 4.06 2.71 -15.52
C ASN A 300 2.64 2.97 -14.96
N PRO A 301 2.50 3.85 -13.94
CA PRO A 301 1.21 4.17 -13.36
C PRO A 301 0.34 4.94 -14.34
N VAL A 302 -0.93 4.54 -14.38
CA VAL A 302 -2.00 5.24 -15.10
C VAL A 302 -2.98 5.79 -14.08
N ARG A 303 -3.34 7.06 -14.23
CA ARG A 303 -4.31 7.71 -13.33
C ARG A 303 -5.70 7.13 -13.57
N VAL A 304 -6.38 6.71 -12.51
CA VAL A 304 -7.76 6.22 -12.60
C VAL A 304 -8.71 7.39 -12.90
N THR A 305 -9.72 7.14 -13.73
CA THR A 305 -10.69 8.13 -14.20
C THR A 305 -12.12 7.81 -13.79
N ARG A 306 -12.95 8.84 -13.70
CA ARG A 306 -14.40 8.76 -13.60
C ARG A 306 -15.03 8.42 -14.95
N GLN A 307 -16.33 8.13 -14.96
CA GLN A 307 -17.07 7.80 -16.18
C GLN A 307 -17.02 8.91 -17.25
N ASP A 308 -16.96 10.18 -16.84
CA ASP A 308 -16.84 11.35 -17.70
C ASP A 308 -15.42 11.59 -18.24
N GLY A 309 -14.46 10.73 -17.88
CA GLY A 309 -13.05 10.81 -18.29
C GLY A 309 -12.19 11.74 -17.43
N THR A 310 -12.76 12.40 -16.43
CA THR A 310 -11.97 13.20 -15.47
C THR A 310 -11.17 12.31 -14.53
N ALA A 311 -10.06 12.82 -14.01
CA ALA A 311 -9.25 12.10 -13.02
C ALA A 311 -10.06 11.83 -11.73
N LEU A 312 -9.92 10.65 -11.16
CA LEU A 312 -10.44 10.34 -9.84
C LEU A 312 -9.57 11.03 -8.77
N LYS A 313 -9.94 12.25 -8.42
CA LYS A 313 -9.37 13.03 -7.31
C LYS A 313 -10.16 12.81 -6.03
N PHE A 314 -9.46 12.69 -4.90
CA PHE A 314 -10.02 12.71 -3.55
C PHE A 314 -9.78 14.07 -2.90
N SER A 315 -10.81 14.56 -2.20
CA SER A 315 -10.72 15.73 -1.31
C SER A 315 -10.23 15.36 0.09
N ASN A 316 -10.53 14.14 0.55
CA ASN A 316 -9.82 13.52 1.66
C ASN A 316 -8.41 13.07 1.22
N LYS A 317 -7.45 12.99 2.13
CA LYS A 317 -6.05 12.59 1.83
C LYS A 317 -5.95 11.05 1.77
N PRO A 318 -5.78 10.44 0.59
CA PRO A 318 -5.79 8.98 0.48
C PRO A 318 -4.43 8.40 0.92
N GLU A 319 -4.45 7.46 1.87
CA GLU A 319 -3.22 6.86 2.42
C GLU A 319 -3.14 5.35 2.18
N GLY A 320 -4.04 4.55 2.75
CA GLY A 320 -4.04 3.10 2.56
C GLY A 320 -4.96 2.64 1.42
N VAL A 321 -4.58 1.57 0.72
CA VAL A 321 -5.42 0.90 -0.29
C VAL A 321 -5.44 -0.61 -0.04
N GLU A 322 -6.62 -1.22 -0.10
CA GLU A 322 -6.81 -2.67 0.02
C GLU A 322 -7.77 -3.16 -1.08
N VAL A 323 -7.44 -4.29 -1.71
CA VAL A 323 -8.32 -4.92 -2.70
C VAL A 323 -9.32 -5.82 -1.99
N LEU A 324 -10.61 -5.50 -2.09
CA LEU A 324 -11.67 -6.24 -1.41
C LEU A 324 -12.07 -7.50 -2.19
N ASP A 325 -12.20 -7.40 -3.51
CA ASP A 325 -12.50 -8.52 -4.40
C ASP A 325 -12.04 -8.22 -5.84
N ASN A 326 -12.56 -8.95 -6.83
CA ASN A 326 -12.19 -8.77 -8.23
C ASN A 326 -12.70 -7.47 -8.87
N LYS A 327 -13.54 -6.69 -8.19
CA LYS A 327 -14.14 -5.44 -8.69
C LYS A 327 -13.96 -4.26 -7.73
N GLN A 328 -13.81 -4.51 -6.44
CA GLN A 328 -13.83 -3.47 -5.42
C GLN A 328 -12.48 -3.30 -4.75
N ILE A 329 -12.10 -2.04 -4.55
CA ILE A 329 -11.02 -1.65 -3.65
C ILE A 329 -11.56 -0.71 -2.58
N LEU A 330 -10.86 -0.66 -1.44
CA LEU A 330 -11.10 0.27 -0.37
C LEU A 330 -9.88 1.17 -0.19
N VAL A 331 -10.11 2.48 -0.06
CA VAL A 331 -9.09 3.49 0.22
C VAL A 331 -9.41 4.16 1.55
N VAL A 332 -8.48 4.14 2.50
CA VAL A 332 -8.63 4.87 3.78
C VAL A 332 -7.97 6.24 3.69
N HIS A 333 -8.52 7.19 4.43
CA HIS A 333 -8.04 8.58 4.42
C HIS A 333 -7.54 9.04 5.78
N ASP A 334 -6.40 9.71 5.76
CA ASP A 334 -5.80 10.41 6.90
C ASP A 334 -5.93 11.92 6.66
N ASP A 335 -7.03 12.54 7.06
CA ASP A 335 -7.21 13.98 6.81
C ASP A 335 -6.38 14.86 7.75
N ASP A 336 -5.43 14.31 8.52
CA ASP A 336 -4.74 15.00 9.59
C ASP A 336 -5.77 15.72 10.48
N ARG A 337 -5.72 17.06 10.53
CA ARG A 337 -6.71 17.90 11.23
C ARG A 337 -7.49 18.80 10.29
N VAL A 338 -7.45 18.51 8.98
CA VAL A 338 -8.16 19.28 7.97
C VAL A 338 -9.62 18.82 7.94
N GLU A 339 -10.53 19.77 7.99
CA GLU A 339 -11.95 19.51 7.80
C GLU A 339 -12.27 19.43 6.30
N VAL A 340 -12.74 18.27 5.87
CA VAL A 340 -13.18 18.02 4.49
C VAL A 340 -14.70 18.16 4.43
N GLU A 341 -15.20 18.86 3.41
CA GLU A 341 -16.63 18.94 3.15
C GLU A 341 -17.14 17.70 2.42
N THR A 342 -18.37 17.27 2.74
CA THR A 342 -19.02 16.18 2.01
C THR A 342 -19.34 16.61 0.59
N SER A 343 -18.82 15.87 -0.39
CA SER A 343 -18.99 16.11 -1.82
C SER A 343 -18.91 14.79 -2.59
N ASP A 344 -18.86 14.86 -3.91
CA ASP A 344 -18.63 13.71 -4.80
C ASP A 344 -17.16 13.23 -4.82
N THR A 345 -16.26 13.92 -4.11
CA THR A 345 -14.83 13.62 -4.02
C THR A 345 -14.36 13.41 -2.58
N GLY A 346 -15.22 13.59 -1.58
CA GLY A 346 -14.85 13.43 -0.18
C GLY A 346 -16.03 13.42 0.79
N ILE A 347 -15.73 13.13 2.05
CA ILE A 347 -16.70 12.97 3.13
C ILE A 347 -16.21 13.69 4.39
N LYS A 348 -17.14 14.41 5.04
CA LYS A 348 -16.91 14.94 6.37
C LYS A 348 -16.99 13.80 7.39
N ARG A 349 -15.90 13.57 8.14
CA ARG A 349 -15.85 12.61 9.24
C ARG A 349 -16.32 13.21 10.56
N GLY A 350 -16.91 12.38 11.41
CA GLY A 350 -17.23 12.74 12.79
C GLY A 350 -16.01 12.67 13.72
N ASP A 351 -16.27 13.03 14.97
CA ASP A 351 -15.36 12.81 16.10
C ASP A 351 -14.99 11.32 16.24
N SER A 352 -13.70 11.00 16.40
CA SER A 352 -13.22 9.60 16.49
C SER A 352 -13.57 8.71 15.29
N GLU A 353 -13.86 9.33 14.14
CA GLU A 353 -14.06 8.66 12.86
C GLU A 353 -12.95 9.03 11.86
N PHE A 354 -12.74 8.14 10.90
CA PHE A 354 -11.95 8.35 9.70
C PHE A 354 -12.83 8.17 8.46
N GLY A 355 -12.46 8.84 7.37
CA GLY A 355 -13.10 8.63 6.07
C GLY A 355 -12.50 7.43 5.34
N TYR A 356 -13.31 6.73 4.57
CA TYR A 356 -12.84 5.76 3.57
C TYR A 356 -13.70 5.83 2.31
N SER A 357 -13.15 5.39 1.19
CA SER A 357 -13.83 5.25 -0.10
C SER A 357 -13.87 3.80 -0.52
N VAL A 358 -15.02 3.33 -1.00
CA VAL A 358 -15.13 2.09 -1.77
C VAL A 358 -15.21 2.47 -3.24
N ILE A 359 -14.33 1.89 -4.05
CA ILE A 359 -14.27 2.13 -5.49
C ILE A 359 -14.60 0.83 -6.21
N THR A 360 -15.59 0.88 -7.09
CA THR A 360 -16.03 -0.26 -7.90
C THR A 360 -15.58 -0.06 -9.33
N PHE A 361 -14.89 -1.05 -9.89
CA PHE A 361 -14.49 -1.10 -11.28
C PHE A 361 -15.47 -1.91 -12.13
N PRO A 362 -15.62 -1.58 -13.42
CA PRO A 362 -16.41 -2.37 -14.35
C PRO A 362 -15.89 -3.81 -14.39
N GLN A 363 -16.80 -4.75 -14.61
CA GLN A 363 -16.40 -6.14 -14.80
C GLN A 363 -15.49 -6.26 -16.01
N SER A 364 -14.25 -6.70 -15.80
CA SER A 364 -13.38 -7.13 -16.90
C SER A 364 -14.10 -8.26 -17.64
N GLY A 365 -14.32 -8.10 -18.94
CA GLY A 365 -14.93 -9.14 -19.78
C GLY A 365 -14.11 -10.44 -19.72
N PRO A 366 -14.75 -11.60 -19.96
CA PRO A 366 -14.09 -12.91 -19.96
C PRO A 366 -13.00 -13.05 -21.03
#